data_AF-A0A7S1TN09-F1
#
_entry.id   AF-A0A7S1TN09-F1
#
_cell.length_a   1.000
_cell.length_b   1.000
_cell.length_c   1.000
_cell.angle_alpha   90.00
_cell.angle_beta   90.00
_cell.angle_gamma   90.00
#
_symmetry.space_group_name_H-M   'P 1'
#
loop_
_entity.id
_entity.type
_entity.pdbx_description
1 polymer ?
#
loop_
_entity_poly.entity_id
_entity_poly.type
_entity_poly.pdbx_seq_one_letter_code
_entity_poly.pdbx_strand_id
1 'polypeptide(L)'
;GSKACKGRVVCHQTTAPLWNELLIVRDVRIAEGEKFPNLNVILYDWNVIKADYLGRALISANELDDLPPAASNAQWYNVFTSNPESPGGQILADFQLVRIGSEAMAD
;
A
#
# COMPACT_ATOMS: atom_id res chain seq x y z
N GLY A 1 0.07 4.95 -16.74
CA GLY A 1 0.44 6.04 -15.81
C GLY A 1 0.36 5.54 -14.38
N SER A 2 1.20 6.05 -13.49
CA SER A 2 1.19 5.63 -12.06
C SER A 2 -0.17 5.92 -11.43
N LYS A 3 -0.74 4.95 -10.71
CA LYS A 3 -2.00 5.06 -9.97
C LYS A 3 -1.69 5.09 -8.48
N ALA A 4 -2.38 5.95 -7.74
CA ALA A 4 -2.18 6.11 -6.31
C ALA A 4 -3.50 6.40 -5.61
N CYS A 5 -3.57 6.06 -4.32
CA CYS A 5 -4.63 6.41 -3.41
C CYS A 5 -4.00 7.00 -2.14
N LYS A 6 -4.71 7.91 -1.46
CA LYS A 6 -4.27 8.50 -0.19
C LYS A 6 -5.17 7.96 0.93
N GLY A 7 -4.55 7.44 1.99
CA GLY A 7 -5.24 7.03 3.21
C GLY A 7 -5.63 8.20 4.11
N ARG A 8 -6.32 7.89 5.20
CA ARG A 8 -6.71 8.88 6.20
C ARG A 8 -5.50 9.40 6.97
N VAL A 9 -5.53 10.68 7.32
CA VAL A 9 -4.57 11.26 8.26
C VAL A 9 -5.04 10.93 9.67
N VAL A 10 -4.20 10.25 10.45
CA VAL A 10 -4.48 9.88 11.84
C VAL A 10 -3.58 10.73 12.74
N CYS A 11 -4.17 11.63 13.52
CA CYS A 11 -3.44 12.53 14.42
C CYS A 11 -3.56 12.03 15.86
N HIS A 12 -2.78 11.00 16.17
CA HIS A 12 -2.51 10.58 17.53
C HIS A 12 -0.99 10.69 17.66
N GLN A 13 -0.47 11.51 18.58
CA GLN A 13 0.97 11.57 18.83
C GLN A 13 1.43 10.20 19.38
N THR A 14 1.67 9.23 18.50
CA THR A 14 1.91 7.82 18.81
C THR A 14 2.91 7.22 17.84
N THR A 15 3.67 6.24 18.31
CA THR A 15 4.62 5.45 17.52
C THR A 15 3.96 4.26 16.82
N ALA A 16 2.72 3.92 17.19
CA ALA A 16 1.96 2.79 16.64
C ALA A 16 0.55 3.26 16.20
N PRO A 17 0.46 4.11 15.17
CA PRO A 17 -0.83 4.56 14.66
C PRO A 17 -1.65 3.41 14.06
N LEU A 18 -2.97 3.48 14.23
CA LEU A 18 -3.91 2.53 13.66
C LEU A 18 -4.79 3.24 12.64
N TRP A 19 -4.78 2.77 11.40
CA TRP A 19 -5.63 3.31 10.34
C TRP A 19 -6.95 2.57 10.21
N ASN A 20 -6.98 1.25 10.42
CA ASN A 20 -8.17 0.41 10.24
C ASN A 20 -8.96 0.79 8.97
N GLU A 21 -8.27 0.85 7.84
CA GLU A 21 -8.82 1.34 6.57
C GLU A 21 -8.55 0.37 5.42
N LEU A 22 -9.42 0.43 4.41
CA LEU A 22 -9.28 -0.27 3.15
C LEU A 22 -8.99 0.76 2.05
N LEU A 23 -7.85 0.62 1.38
CA LEU A 23 -7.49 1.43 0.22
C LEU A 23 -7.62 0.60 -1.06
N ILE A 24 -8.29 1.16 -2.06
CA ILE A 24 -8.50 0.50 -3.34
C ILE A 24 -7.91 1.38 -4.44
N VAL A 25 -6.84 0.90 -5.07
CA VAL A 25 -6.28 1.52 -6.27
C VAL A 25 -7.00 0.93 -7.49
N ARG A 26 -7.89 1.73 -8.11
CA ARG A 26 -8.70 1.30 -9.26
C ARG A 26 -7.99 1.57 -10.59
N ASP A 27 -8.51 0.92 -11.63
CA ASP A 27 -8.12 1.13 -13.03
C ASP A 27 -6.63 0.96 -13.31
N VAL A 28 -6.00 0.01 -12.61
CA VAL A 28 -4.63 -0.42 -12.89
C VAL A 28 -4.67 -1.30 -14.14
N ARG A 29 -4.22 -0.74 -15.26
CA ARG A 29 -4.09 -1.45 -16.54
C ARG A 29 -2.65 -1.91 -16.69
N ILE A 30 -2.46 -3.20 -16.93
CA ILE A 30 -1.17 -3.83 -17.19
C ILE A 30 -1.24 -4.35 -18.62
N ALA A 31 -0.35 -3.90 -19.49
CA ALA A 31 -0.36 -4.35 -20.88
C ALA A 31 0.12 -5.80 -20.98
N GLU A 32 -0.26 -6.47 -22.06
CA GLU A 32 0.19 -7.84 -22.32
C GLU A 32 1.73 -7.90 -22.39
N GLY A 33 2.33 -8.84 -21.65
CA GLY A 33 3.78 -8.99 -21.55
C GLY A 33 4.48 -8.03 -20.57
N GLU A 34 3.77 -7.07 -19.98
CA GLU A 34 4.33 -6.26 -18.89
C GLU A 34 4.40 -7.04 -17.58
N LYS A 35 5.45 -6.78 -16.80
CA LYS A 35 5.55 -7.30 -15.45
C LYS A 35 4.53 -6.62 -14.55
N PHE A 36 3.96 -7.39 -13.62
CA PHE A 36 3.14 -6.83 -12.57
C PHE A 36 3.92 -5.79 -11.76
N PRO A 37 3.32 -4.62 -11.47
CA PRO A 37 4.00 -3.57 -10.73
C PRO A 37 4.10 -3.94 -9.25
N ASN A 38 5.23 -3.60 -8.65
CA ASN A 38 5.35 -3.63 -7.19
C ASN A 38 4.46 -2.54 -6.57
N LEU A 39 3.88 -2.84 -5.42
CA LEU A 39 3.14 -1.87 -4.63
C LEU A 39 4.12 -1.09 -3.74
N ASN A 40 3.98 0.24 -3.75
CA ASN A 40 4.75 1.12 -2.89
C ASN A 40 3.78 1.75 -1.88
N VAL A 41 4.01 1.48 -0.60
CA VAL A 41 3.31 2.16 0.49
C VAL A 41 4.24 3.19 1.08
N ILE A 42 3.84 4.46 1.00
CA ILE A 42 4.65 5.58 1.46
C ILE A 42 4.00 6.20 2.68
N LEU A 43 4.76 6.28 3.76
CA LEU A 43 4.32 6.87 5.02
C LEU A 43 4.84 8.29 5.15
N TYR A 44 3.95 9.16 5.61
CA TYR A 44 4.25 10.55 5.89
C TYR A 44 3.75 10.91 7.28
N ASP A 45 4.51 11.73 8.00
CA ASP A 45 4.01 12.54 9.11
C ASP A 45 3.35 13.77 8.51
N TRP A 46 2.06 13.91 8.74
CA TRP A 46 1.26 14.96 8.11
C TRP A 46 0.99 16.10 9.08
N ASN A 47 1.58 17.25 8.79
CA ASN A 47 1.19 18.53 9.35
C ASN A 47 0.41 19.33 8.28
N VAL A 48 -0.52 20.20 8.72
CA VAL A 48 -1.25 21.14 7.84
C VAL A 48 -0.35 22.00 6.95
N ILE A 49 0.91 22.24 7.37
CA ILE A 49 1.89 23.03 6.62
C ILE A 49 2.80 22.17 5.73
N LYS A 50 3.09 20.92 6.14
CA LYS A 50 4.09 20.07 5.49
C LYS A 50 3.83 18.59 5.76
N ALA A 51 4.09 17.76 4.76
CA ALA A 51 4.20 16.31 4.94
C ALA A 51 5.67 15.90 4.99
N ASP A 52 6.11 15.32 6.11
CA ASP A 52 7.46 14.80 6.28
C ASP A 52 7.49 13.31 5.93
N TYR A 53 8.38 12.90 5.02
CA TYR A 53 8.51 11.51 4.62
C TYR A 53 9.07 10.66 5.77
N LEU A 54 8.35 9.62 6.17
CA LEU A 54 8.78 8.68 7.20
C LEU A 54 9.46 7.46 6.61
N GLY A 55 8.98 6.98 5.46
CA GLY A 55 9.54 5.79 4.85
C GLY A 55 8.66 5.16 3.79
N ARG A 56 9.15 4.06 3.23
CA ARG A 56 8.49 3.29 2.18
C ARG A 56 8.59 1.80 2.46
N ALA A 57 7.45 1.12 2.44
CA ALA A 57 7.40 -0.33 2.26
C ALA A 57 7.25 -0.63 0.76
N LEU A 58 8.08 -1.55 0.25
CA LEU A 58 8.02 -2.03 -1.13
C LEU A 58 7.54 -3.49 -1.08
N ILE A 59 6.40 -3.75 -1.70
CA ILE A 59 5.76 -5.05 -1.73
C ILE A 59 5.92 -5.58 -3.15
N SER A 60 6.59 -6.71 -3.28
CA SER A 60 6.81 -7.35 -4.57
C SER A 60 5.49 -7.78 -5.17
N ALA A 61 5.35 -7.70 -6.48
CA ALA A 61 4.15 -8.21 -7.16
C ALA A 61 3.86 -9.69 -6.88
N ASN A 62 4.89 -10.48 -6.56
CA ASN A 62 4.74 -11.90 -6.20
C ASN A 62 4.18 -12.12 -4.79
N GLU A 63 4.20 -11.08 -3.95
CA GLU A 63 3.63 -11.08 -2.60
C GLU A 63 2.18 -10.59 -2.61
N LEU A 64 1.67 -10.11 -3.76
CA LEU A 64 0.28 -9.75 -3.94
C LEU A 64 -0.50 -11.00 -4.33
N ASP A 65 -1.32 -11.50 -3.42
CA ASP A 65 -2.23 -12.61 -3.64
C ASP A 65 -3.54 -12.15 -4.31
N ASP A 66 -4.34 -13.12 -4.74
CA ASP A 66 -5.64 -12.94 -5.38
C ASP A 66 -6.81 -13.25 -4.42
N LEU A 67 -6.52 -13.32 -3.12
CA LEU A 67 -7.51 -13.57 -2.08
C LEU A 67 -8.36 -12.32 -1.82
N PRO A 68 -9.58 -12.49 -1.29
CA PRO A 68 -10.32 -11.36 -0.74
C PRO A 68 -9.53 -10.72 0.42
N PRO A 69 -9.49 -9.37 0.51
CA PRO A 69 -8.75 -8.70 1.57
C PRO A 69 -9.33 -9.07 2.94
N ALA A 70 -8.47 -9.53 3.85
CA ALA A 70 -8.85 -9.99 5.17
C ALA A 70 -7.78 -9.66 6.21
N ALA A 71 -8.20 -9.18 7.39
CA ALA A 71 -7.28 -8.89 8.50
C ALA A 71 -6.50 -10.13 8.97
N SER A 72 -7.04 -11.34 8.76
CA SER A 72 -6.36 -12.60 9.04
C SER A 72 -5.14 -12.87 8.16
N ASN A 73 -5.07 -12.23 6.99
CA ASN A 73 -3.98 -12.38 6.03
C ASN A 73 -2.89 -11.33 6.23
N ALA A 74 -3.10 -10.37 7.13
CA ALA A 74 -2.19 -9.24 7.30
C ALA A 74 -0.81 -9.69 7.80
N GLN A 75 0.23 -9.10 7.22
CA GLN A 75 1.63 -9.38 7.54
C GLN A 75 2.38 -8.08 7.84
N TRP A 76 3.48 -8.20 8.59
CA TRP A 76 4.36 -7.08 8.88
C TRP A 76 5.32 -6.84 7.72
N TYR A 77 5.24 -5.66 7.12
CA TYR A 77 6.15 -5.21 6.07
C TYR A 77 7.11 -4.15 6.61
N ASN A 78 8.40 -4.34 6.33
CA ASN A 78 9.43 -3.39 6.75
C ASN A 78 9.28 -2.07 6.00
N VAL A 79 9.36 -0.96 6.75
CA VAL A 79 9.37 0.39 6.20
C VAL A 79 10.80 0.89 6.19
N PHE A 80 11.31 1.16 4.99
CA PHE A 80 12.67 1.67 4.82
C PHE A 80 12.65 3.19 4.74
N THR A 81 13.42 3.84 5.61
CA THR A 81 13.62 5.29 5.56
C THR A 81 14.77 5.61 4.59
N SER A 82 14.92 6.88 4.23
CA SER A 82 16.08 7.34 3.45
C SER A 82 17.36 7.43 4.29
N ASN A 83 17.25 7.39 5.61
CA ASN A 83 18.39 7.47 6.53
C ASN A 83 18.65 6.08 7.15
N PRO A 84 19.79 5.43 6.85
CA PRO A 84 20.11 4.11 7.43
C PRO A 84 20.23 4.11 8.96
N GLU A 85 20.43 5.27 9.59
CA GLU A 85 20.55 5.39 11.05
C GLU A 85 19.21 5.54 11.78
N SER A 86 18.12 5.81 11.06
CA SER A 86 16.78 5.92 11.66
C SER A 86 16.09 4.56 11.62
N PRO A 87 15.59 4.05 12.76
CA PRO A 87 14.90 2.76 12.79
C PRO A 87 13.71 2.80 11.83
N GLY A 88 13.74 1.91 10.85
CA GLY A 88 12.61 1.65 9.99
C GLY A 88 11.49 1.03 10.82
N GLY A 89 10.30 1.64 10.78
CA GLY A 89 9.11 1.03 11.37
C GLY A 89 8.65 -0.19 10.56
N GLN A 90 7.51 -0.74 10.96
CA GLN A 90 6.82 -1.76 10.18
C GLN A 90 5.37 -1.36 10.01
N ILE A 91 4.75 -1.80 8.92
CA ILE A 91 3.31 -1.66 8.69
C ILE A 91 2.68 -3.05 8.68
N LEU A 92 1.59 -3.23 9.42
CA LEU A 92 0.77 -4.43 9.37
C LEU A 92 -0.37 -4.20 8.38
N ALA A 93 -0.38 -4.94 7.28
CA ALA A 93 -1.38 -4.80 6.23
C ALA A 93 -1.55 -6.10 5.45
N ASP A 94 -2.66 -6.19 4.72
CA ASP A 94 -2.91 -7.22 3.72
C ASP A 94 -2.97 -6.54 2.34
N PHE A 95 -2.30 -7.10 1.33
CA PHE A 95 -2.15 -6.49 0.01
C PHE A 95 -2.53 -7.46 -1.11
N GLN A 96 -3.65 -7.18 -1.74
CA GLN A 96 -4.25 -8.05 -2.74
C GLN A 96 -4.20 -7.41 -4.14
N LEU A 97 -4.02 -8.22 -5.19
CA LEU A 97 -4.18 -7.81 -6.59
C LEU A 97 -5.43 -8.47 -7.21
N VAL A 98 -6.56 -7.77 -7.10
CA VAL A 98 -7.83 -8.25 -7.66
C VAL A 98 -7.89 -8.02 -9.16
N ARG A 99 -8.01 -9.10 -9.93
CA ARG A 99 -8.19 -9.06 -11.38
C ARG A 99 -9.68 -9.00 -11.72
N ILE A 100 -10.07 -7.96 -12.46
CA ILE A 100 -11.40 -7.91 -13.06
C ILE A 100 -11.27 -8.63 -14.41
N GLY A 101 -11.78 -9.86 -14.51
CA GLY A 101 -11.85 -10.59 -15.76
C GLY A 101 -12.70 -9.83 -16.79
N SER A 102 -12.36 -9.97 -18.08
CA SER A 102 -13.12 -9.43 -19.21
C SER A 102 -14.50 -10.08 -19.42
N GLU A 103 -14.96 -10.92 -18.49
CA GLU A 103 -16.18 -11.73 -18.64
C GLU A 103 -17.47 -11.02 -18.18
N ALA A 104 -17.40 -9.76 -17.72
CA ALA A 104 -18.57 -9.02 -17.23
C ALA A 104 -19.12 -7.96 -18.20
N MET A 105 -18.85 -8.05 -19.51
CA MET A 105 -19.52 -7.21 -20.53
C MET A 105 -19.99 -8.02 -21.75
N ALA A 106 -20.63 -9.15 -21.50
CA ALA A 106 -21.60 -9.72 -22.42
C ALA A 106 -22.94 -9.77 -21.66
N ASP A 107 -23.75 -8.73 -21.85
CA ASP A 107 -25.21 -8.75 -21.96
C ASP A 107 -25.72 -7.32 -22.28
#